data_AF-A0A6P0IMY6-F1
#
_entry.id   AF-A0A6P0IMY6-F1
#
_cell.length_a   1.000
_cell.length_b   1.000
_cell.length_c   1.000
_cell.angle_alpha   90.00
_cell.angle_beta   90.00
_cell.angle_gamma   90.00
#
_symmetry.space_group_name_H-M   'P 1'
#
loop_
_entity.id
_entity.type
_entity.pdbx_description
1 polymer ?
#
loop_
_entity_poly.entity_id
_entity_poly.type
_entity_poly.pdbx_seq_one_letter_code
_entity_poly.pdbx_strand_id
1 'polypeptide(L)'
;IKSDLNYRIEKSLRRYDIHIPFPQRDLHVRSPQLEKLLTAWLGERQPKPPENQLYIPNGYQSEPTQDSLVSGFLEPMDDIDQDSYPTAPFQEDMITLDIETLIEEMRQPGGLDIQDRRYRLNSYGCCFVGSEAVDWLVKRCNSTREDAVAIGQILINRGIIHHVADDHPFRDDYLFYRFYLDEK
;
A
#
# COMPACT_ATOMS: atom_id res chain seq x y z
N ILE A 1 21.57 9.81 9.60
CA ILE A 1 21.99 8.48 10.09
C ILE A 1 20.73 7.63 10.19
N LYS A 2 20.46 6.74 9.21
CA LYS A 2 19.35 5.79 9.35
C LYS A 2 19.68 4.91 10.56
N SER A 3 18.79 4.86 11.55
CA SER A 3 19.02 4.10 12.79
C SER A 3 19.21 2.62 12.47
N ASP A 4 20.12 1.95 13.19
CA ASP A 4 20.37 0.50 13.06
C ASP A 4 19.07 -0.33 13.18
N LEU A 5 18.11 0.19 13.96
CA LEU A 5 16.78 -0.35 14.10
C LEU A 5 15.99 -0.37 12.78
N ASN A 6 15.97 0.74 12.03
CA ASN A 6 15.26 0.81 10.74
C ASN A 6 15.85 -0.18 9.73
N TYR A 7 17.18 -0.31 9.71
CA TYR A 7 17.86 -1.28 8.85
C TYR A 7 17.49 -2.72 9.18
N ARG A 8 17.44 -3.06 10.47
CA ARG A 8 17.09 -4.42 10.93
C ARG A 8 15.63 -4.77 10.62
N ILE A 9 14.71 -3.80 10.79
CA ILE A 9 13.30 -3.96 10.44
C ILE A 9 13.15 -4.21 8.93
N GLU A 10 13.75 -3.35 8.10
CA GLU A 10 13.67 -3.45 6.65
C GLU A 10 14.27 -4.77 6.13
N LYS A 11 15.40 -5.20 6.70
CA LYS A 11 16.04 -6.48 6.35
C LYS A 11 15.18 -7.69 6.74
N SER A 12 14.49 -7.62 7.88
CA SER A 12 13.58 -8.70 8.31
C SER A 12 12.39 -8.80 7.36
N LEU A 13 11.81 -7.67 6.96
CA LEU A 13 10.65 -7.64 6.09
C LEU A 13 10.97 -8.16 4.68
N ARG A 14 12.12 -7.73 4.12
CA ARG A 14 12.62 -8.26 2.83
C ARG A 14 12.88 -9.77 2.87
N ARG A 15 13.30 -10.32 4.01
CA ARG A 15 13.54 -11.77 4.16
C ARG A 15 12.25 -12.59 4.02
N TYR A 16 11.11 -12.01 4.36
CA TYR A 16 9.79 -12.63 4.23
C TYR A 16 9.01 -12.11 3.00
N ASP A 17 9.69 -11.44 2.07
CA ASP A 17 9.10 -10.84 0.87
C ASP A 17 7.97 -9.85 1.15
N ILE A 18 7.99 -9.22 2.33
CA ILE A 18 7.04 -8.20 2.75
C ILE A 18 7.58 -6.85 2.30
N HIS A 19 7.08 -6.35 1.18
CA HIS A 19 7.42 -5.03 0.67
C HIS A 19 6.56 -3.96 1.35
N ILE A 20 7.19 -2.96 1.99
CA ILE A 20 6.44 -1.81 2.51
C ILE A 20 6.44 -0.69 1.47
N PRO A 21 5.30 -0.38 0.83
CA PRO A 21 5.24 0.70 -0.15
C PRO A 21 5.41 2.06 0.54
N PHE A 22 6.18 2.94 -0.10
CA PHE A 22 6.26 4.36 0.24
C PHE A 22 5.46 5.16 -0.81
N PRO A 23 4.77 6.26 -0.41
CA PRO A 23 4.61 6.79 0.94
C PRO A 23 3.57 6.01 1.78
N GLN A 24 3.90 5.75 3.04
CA GLN A 24 2.96 5.18 4.01
C GLN A 24 2.02 6.28 4.51
N ARG A 25 0.70 6.12 4.33
CA ARG A 25 -0.31 6.98 4.96
C ARG A 25 -0.83 6.30 6.21
N ASP A 26 -0.76 7.00 7.35
CA ASP A 26 -1.46 6.57 8.57
C ASP A 26 -2.98 6.61 8.33
N LEU A 27 -3.60 5.43 8.15
CA LEU A 27 -5.03 5.30 7.97
C LEU A 27 -5.74 5.49 9.32
N HIS A 28 -6.19 6.70 9.59
CA HIS A 28 -7.02 7.02 10.76
C HIS A 28 -8.45 6.49 10.58
N VAL A 29 -8.67 5.19 10.74
CA VAL A 29 -10.03 4.61 10.73
C VAL A 29 -10.71 4.88 12.07
N ARG A 30 -11.58 5.89 12.14
CA ARG A 30 -12.47 6.08 13.29
C ARG A 30 -13.76 5.28 13.09
N SER A 31 -13.73 3.99 13.46
CA SER A 31 -14.92 3.14 13.47
C SER A 31 -15.28 2.76 14.92
N PRO A 32 -16.47 3.18 15.42
CA PRO A 32 -16.94 2.79 16.75
C PRO A 32 -17.10 1.28 16.92
N GLN A 33 -17.31 0.57 15.82
CA GLN A 33 -17.43 -0.89 15.78
C GLN A 33 -16.06 -1.55 15.91
N LEU A 34 -15.04 -0.97 15.25
CA LEU A 34 -13.65 -1.41 15.34
C LEU A 34 -13.07 -1.16 16.74
N GLU A 35 -13.41 -0.02 17.35
CA GLU A 35 -13.08 0.31 18.75
C GLU A 35 -13.66 -0.72 19.73
N LYS A 36 -14.91 -1.15 19.52
CA LYS A 36 -15.54 -2.21 20.33
C LYS A 36 -14.87 -3.56 20.15
N LEU A 37 -14.52 -3.93 18.91
CA LEU A 37 -13.79 -5.16 18.62
C LEU A 37 -12.39 -5.15 19.23
N LEU A 38 -11.66 -4.04 19.10
CA LEU A 38 -10.35 -3.83 19.74
C LEU A 38 -10.46 -3.93 21.26
N THR A 39 -11.47 -3.31 21.85
CA THR A 39 -11.71 -3.36 23.31
C THR A 39 -12.03 -4.78 23.78
N ALA A 40 -12.80 -5.54 23.00
CA ALA A 40 -13.10 -6.94 23.28
C ALA A 40 -11.86 -7.85 23.11
N TRP A 41 -11.01 -7.54 22.13
CA TRP A 41 -9.80 -8.30 21.83
C TRP A 41 -8.64 -7.99 22.79
N LEU A 42 -8.58 -6.76 23.30
CA LEU A 42 -7.66 -6.31 24.36
C LEU A 42 -8.15 -6.68 25.77
N GLY A 43 -9.18 -7.53 25.88
CA GLY A 43 -9.74 -8.03 27.13
C GLY A 43 -8.66 -8.53 28.09
N GLU A 44 -8.54 -7.81 29.20
CA GLU A 44 -7.75 -8.09 30.41
C GLU A 44 -6.43 -8.83 30.22
N ARG A 45 -5.37 -8.09 29.88
CA ARG A 45 -4.03 -8.17 30.51
C ARG A 45 -3.08 -7.27 29.74
N GLN A 46 -2.87 -6.06 30.24
CA GLN A 46 -1.54 -5.51 30.49
C GLN A 46 -1.70 -4.38 31.52
N PRO A 47 -0.94 -4.36 32.64
CA PRO A 47 -0.87 -3.16 33.46
C PRO A 47 -0.35 -2.02 32.57
N LYS A 48 -0.98 -0.84 32.68
CA LYS A 48 -0.55 0.36 31.96
C LYS A 48 0.95 0.55 32.23
N PRO A 49 1.82 0.52 31.20
CA PRO A 49 3.25 0.68 31.43
C PRO A 49 3.49 2.09 31.99
N PRO A 50 4.41 2.26 32.96
CA PRO A 50 4.73 3.57 33.51
C PRO A 50 5.21 4.48 32.37
N GLU A 51 4.81 5.76 32.42
CA GLU A 51 4.76 6.68 31.28
C GLU A 51 6.09 6.95 30.53
N ASN A 52 7.21 6.36 30.94
CA ASN A 52 8.52 6.56 30.31
C ASN A 52 9.37 5.27 30.20
N GLN A 53 8.76 4.11 29.95
CA GLN A 53 9.51 2.90 29.63
C GLN A 53 9.10 2.30 28.28
N LEU A 54 10.08 2.22 27.37
CA LEU A 54 9.96 1.46 26.14
C LEU A 54 9.80 -0.04 26.49
N TYR A 55 8.76 -0.67 25.95
CA TYR A 55 8.52 -2.10 26.10
C TYR A 55 9.57 -2.88 25.30
N ILE A 56 10.42 -3.64 25.99
CA ILE A 56 11.38 -4.56 25.38
C ILE A 56 10.83 -5.99 25.53
N PRO A 57 10.47 -6.69 24.45
CA PRO A 57 10.08 -8.09 24.53
C PRO A 57 11.24 -8.94 25.07
N ASN A 58 10.91 -9.93 25.93
CA ASN A 58 11.82 -10.81 26.67
C ASN A 58 12.85 -11.64 25.85
N GLY A 59 13.01 -11.38 24.55
CA GLY A 59 13.92 -12.11 23.66
C GLY A 59 15.29 -11.45 23.44
N TYR A 60 15.58 -10.30 24.03
CA TYR A 60 16.86 -9.61 23.85
C TYR A 60 17.59 -9.43 25.19
N GLN A 61 18.11 -10.53 25.70
CA GLN A 61 19.26 -10.49 26.60
C GLN A 61 20.44 -11.07 25.84
N SER A 62 21.29 -10.20 25.32
CA SER A 62 22.64 -10.56 24.90
C SER A 62 23.56 -10.42 26.09
N GLU A 63 24.22 -11.51 26.50
CA GLU A 63 25.65 -11.51 26.82
C GLU A 63 26.21 -12.94 26.59
N PRO A 64 27.52 -13.08 26.29
CA PRO A 64 28.10 -14.20 25.54
C PRO A 64 28.80 -15.22 26.44
N THR A 65 28.79 -16.51 26.09
CA THR A 65 29.89 -17.44 26.40
C THR A 65 29.83 -18.71 25.56
N GLN A 66 31.03 -19.18 25.21
CA GLN A 66 31.38 -20.39 24.46
C GLN A 66 30.95 -21.67 25.19
N ASP A 67 30.29 -22.60 24.50
CA ASP A 67 30.71 -24.01 24.35
C ASP A 67 29.55 -24.91 23.86
N SER A 68 29.96 -25.93 23.12
CA SER A 68 29.19 -27.04 22.54
C SER A 68 28.17 -27.69 23.50
N LEU A 69 26.97 -28.05 22.99
CA LEU A 69 26.45 -29.43 22.92
C LEU A 69 24.94 -29.45 22.56
N VAL A 70 24.63 -30.26 21.55
CA VAL A 70 23.32 -30.78 21.11
C VAL A 70 22.32 -31.11 22.24
N SER A 71 21.05 -30.75 22.07
CA SER A 71 19.88 -31.67 22.02
C SER A 71 18.54 -30.94 22.24
N GLY A 72 17.49 -31.34 21.49
CA GLY A 72 16.09 -31.00 21.77
C GLY A 72 15.32 -30.43 20.58
N PHE A 73 15.19 -31.19 19.49
CA PHE A 73 13.93 -31.86 19.09
C PHE A 73 13.04 -31.00 18.15
N LEU A 74 13.18 -31.26 16.83
CA LEU A 74 12.09 -31.12 15.87
C LEU A 74 11.00 -32.14 16.25
N GLU A 75 9.73 -31.75 16.19
CA GLU A 75 8.68 -32.71 15.84
C GLU A 75 8.52 -32.73 14.31
N PRO A 76 8.57 -33.91 13.67
CA PRO A 76 8.29 -34.04 12.24
C PRO A 76 6.79 -33.87 12.00
N MET A 77 6.41 -32.89 11.18
CA MET A 77 5.10 -32.90 10.53
C MET A 77 5.21 -33.85 9.34
N ASP A 78 4.68 -35.06 9.53
CA ASP A 78 4.52 -36.04 8.46
C ASP A 78 3.59 -35.49 7.36
N ASP A 79 4.05 -35.61 6.12
CA ASP A 79 3.32 -35.66 4.85
C ASP A 79 2.10 -34.73 4.69
N ILE A 80 2.35 -33.43 4.49
CA ILE A 80 1.40 -32.57 3.76
C ILE A 80 1.75 -32.66 2.28
N ASP A 81 0.91 -33.39 1.55
CA ASP A 81 0.96 -33.54 0.10
C ASP A 81 0.89 -32.15 -0.57
N GLN A 82 2.05 -31.68 -1.05
CA GLN A 82 2.31 -30.31 -1.50
C GLN A 82 1.56 -29.94 -2.81
N ASP A 83 0.85 -30.91 -3.41
CA ASP A 83 0.08 -30.76 -4.64
C ASP A 83 -1.44 -30.60 -4.40
N SER A 84 -1.89 -30.53 -3.14
CA SER A 84 -3.33 -30.53 -2.80
C SER A 84 -3.96 -29.14 -2.56
N TYR A 85 -3.20 -28.05 -2.67
CA TYR A 85 -3.82 -26.72 -2.74
C TYR A 85 -4.28 -26.49 -4.18
N PRO A 86 -5.58 -26.38 -4.46
CA PRO A 86 -6.02 -25.86 -5.74
C PRO A 86 -5.60 -24.39 -5.79
N THR A 87 -4.39 -24.14 -6.29
CA THR A 87 -4.02 -22.85 -6.84
C THR A 87 -4.84 -22.73 -8.11
N ALA A 88 -6.11 -22.34 -7.96
CA ALA A 88 -6.84 -21.77 -9.07
C ALA A 88 -5.91 -20.69 -9.63
N PRO A 89 -5.59 -20.70 -10.95
CA PRO A 89 -4.85 -19.61 -11.54
C PRO A 89 -5.66 -18.34 -11.22
N PHE A 90 -5.14 -17.53 -10.30
CA PHE A 90 -5.76 -16.27 -9.97
C PHE A 90 -5.86 -15.50 -11.29
N GLN A 91 -7.06 -15.02 -11.57
CA GLN A 91 -7.44 -14.35 -12.81
C GLN A 91 -6.75 -12.98 -12.93
N GLU A 92 -5.45 -12.88 -12.70
CA GLU A 92 -4.67 -11.64 -12.73
C GLU A 92 -4.52 -11.16 -14.18
N ASP A 93 -4.37 -12.08 -15.13
CA ASP A 93 -4.11 -11.79 -16.54
C ASP A 93 -5.29 -11.12 -17.28
N MET A 94 -6.53 -11.33 -16.82
CA MET A 94 -7.70 -10.67 -17.42
C MET A 94 -7.85 -9.21 -16.94
N ILE A 95 -7.41 -8.92 -15.71
CA ILE A 95 -7.50 -7.57 -15.12
C ILE A 95 -6.33 -6.69 -15.61
N THR A 96 -5.17 -7.27 -15.90
CA THR A 96 -4.01 -6.53 -16.41
C THR A 96 -4.23 -6.02 -17.84
N LEU A 97 -4.77 -6.84 -18.74
CA LEU A 97 -5.04 -6.47 -20.13
C LEU A 97 -6.05 -5.31 -20.26
N ASP A 98 -7.04 -5.28 -19.36
CA ASP A 98 -8.02 -4.20 -19.29
C ASP A 98 -7.37 -2.87 -18.86
N ILE A 99 -6.40 -2.94 -17.93
CA ILE A 99 -5.73 -1.75 -17.40
C ILE A 99 -4.75 -1.13 -18.40
N GLU A 100 -4.00 -1.92 -19.15
CA GLU A 100 -3.11 -1.37 -20.20
C GLU A 100 -3.92 -0.63 -21.27
N THR A 101 -4.99 -1.25 -21.76
CA THR A 101 -5.90 -0.62 -22.73
C THR A 101 -6.50 0.68 -22.20
N LEU A 102 -6.92 0.68 -20.92
CA LEU A 102 -7.44 1.87 -20.26
C LEU A 102 -6.41 3.02 -20.24
N ILE A 103 -5.15 2.73 -19.91
CA ILE A 103 -4.07 3.73 -19.84
C ILE A 103 -3.81 4.35 -21.21
N GLU A 104 -3.78 3.52 -22.27
CA GLU A 104 -3.62 4.01 -23.63
C GLU A 104 -4.74 4.99 -23.97
N GLU A 105 -6.00 4.61 -23.74
CA GLU A 105 -7.16 5.45 -24.00
C GLU A 105 -7.19 6.74 -23.18
N MET A 106 -6.75 6.70 -21.92
CA MET A 106 -6.62 7.89 -21.08
C MET A 106 -5.68 8.94 -21.69
N ARG A 107 -4.68 8.51 -22.47
CA ARG A 107 -3.68 9.39 -23.11
C ARG A 107 -4.00 9.73 -24.56
N GLN A 108 -4.96 9.06 -25.19
CA GLN A 108 -5.39 9.37 -26.56
C GLN A 108 -6.15 10.71 -26.63
N PRO A 109 -6.22 11.34 -27.81
CA PRO A 109 -7.11 12.47 -28.04
C PRO A 109 -8.57 12.10 -27.74
N GLY A 110 -9.21 12.81 -26.80
CA GLY A 110 -10.54 12.46 -26.28
C GLY A 110 -10.52 11.64 -24.97
N GLY A 111 -9.32 11.31 -24.48
CA GLY A 111 -9.03 10.79 -23.15
C GLY A 111 -9.10 11.88 -22.08
N LEU A 112 -8.11 11.88 -21.18
CA LEU A 112 -7.94 12.91 -20.16
C LEU A 112 -7.37 14.20 -20.74
N ASP A 113 -7.75 15.33 -20.15
CA ASP A 113 -7.21 16.65 -20.49
C ASP A 113 -5.83 16.87 -19.84
N ILE A 114 -4.80 16.27 -20.47
CA ILE A 114 -3.41 16.34 -20.02
C ILE A 114 -2.77 17.62 -20.56
N GLN A 115 -2.50 18.58 -19.68
CA GLN A 115 -1.91 19.88 -20.04
C GLN A 115 -1.13 20.50 -18.89
N ASP A 116 -0.32 21.51 -19.23
CA ASP A 116 0.42 22.31 -18.25
C ASP A 116 -0.55 23.26 -17.52
N ARG A 117 -0.62 23.15 -16.20
CA ARG A 117 -1.48 23.99 -15.36
C ARG A 117 -0.65 24.80 -14.40
N ARG A 118 -1.05 26.05 -14.19
CA ARG A 118 -0.43 26.94 -13.20
C ARG A 118 -1.37 27.10 -12.02
N TYR A 119 -0.85 26.86 -10.82
CA TYR A 119 -1.61 27.04 -9.59
C TYR A 119 -0.76 27.75 -8.55
N ARG A 120 -1.29 28.90 -8.08
CA ARG A 120 -0.56 29.85 -7.25
C ARG A 120 0.74 30.29 -7.94
N LEU A 121 1.88 30.03 -7.31
CA LEU A 121 3.21 30.38 -7.82
C LEU A 121 3.93 29.19 -8.50
N ASN A 122 3.28 28.04 -8.59
CA ASN A 122 3.85 26.82 -9.15
C ASN A 122 3.23 26.51 -10.52
N SER A 123 4.05 25.95 -11.40
CA SER A 123 3.61 25.41 -12.69
C SER A 123 3.80 23.90 -12.67
N TYR A 124 2.73 23.17 -13.00
CA TYR A 124 2.69 21.72 -13.06
C TYR A 124 2.51 21.32 -14.53
N GLY A 125 3.56 20.82 -15.16
CA GLY A 125 3.49 20.37 -16.55
C GLY A 125 2.67 19.08 -16.68
N CYS A 126 2.20 18.73 -17.89
CA CYS A 126 1.62 17.41 -18.24
C CYS A 126 0.72 16.78 -17.14
N CYS A 127 -0.17 17.57 -16.55
CA CYS A 127 -1.02 17.10 -15.46
C CYS A 127 -2.47 17.00 -15.91
N PHE A 128 -3.33 16.39 -15.10
CA PHE A 128 -4.78 16.34 -15.29
C PHE A 128 -5.49 16.50 -13.93
N VAL A 129 -6.77 16.87 -13.95
CA VAL A 129 -7.56 17.10 -12.74
C VAL A 129 -8.26 15.81 -12.30
N GLY A 130 -8.23 15.51 -10.99
CA GLY A 130 -8.85 14.31 -10.41
C GLY A 130 -10.33 14.18 -10.72
N SER A 131 -11.11 15.24 -10.49
CA SER A 131 -12.56 15.23 -10.79
C SER A 131 -12.88 15.03 -12.28
N GLU A 132 -12.07 15.60 -13.17
CA GLU A 132 -12.22 15.41 -14.64
C GLU A 132 -11.89 13.97 -15.03
N ALA A 133 -10.88 13.37 -14.40
CA ALA A 133 -10.56 11.96 -14.61
C ALA A 133 -11.66 11.02 -14.11
N VAL A 134 -12.30 11.33 -12.97
CA VAL A 134 -13.48 10.60 -12.49
C VAL A 134 -14.63 10.70 -13.48
N ASP A 135 -14.93 11.90 -13.99
CA ASP A 135 -15.98 12.09 -14.99
C ASP A 135 -15.71 11.29 -16.27
N TRP A 136 -14.45 11.20 -16.68
CA TRP A 136 -14.04 10.41 -17.83
C TRP A 136 -14.20 8.90 -17.57
N LEU A 137 -13.71 8.40 -16.43
CA LEU A 137 -13.81 6.99 -16.04
C LEU A 137 -15.26 6.53 -15.92
N VAL A 138 -16.13 7.35 -15.32
CA VAL A 138 -17.57 7.08 -15.22
C VAL A 138 -18.18 6.87 -16.61
N LYS A 139 -17.84 7.73 -17.58
CA LYS A 139 -18.35 7.62 -18.95
C LYS A 139 -17.78 6.42 -19.68
N ARG A 140 -16.47 6.15 -19.53
CA ARG A 140 -15.77 5.09 -20.26
C ARG A 140 -16.10 3.69 -19.76
N CYS A 141 -16.19 3.52 -18.44
CA CYS A 141 -16.43 2.24 -17.78
C CYS A 141 -17.91 2.05 -17.40
N ASN A 142 -18.77 3.04 -17.66
CA ASN A 142 -20.18 3.06 -17.29
C ASN A 142 -20.38 2.72 -15.79
N SER A 143 -19.50 3.25 -14.93
CA SER A 143 -19.38 2.93 -13.51
C SER A 143 -19.85 4.08 -12.61
N THR A 144 -19.93 3.84 -11.30
CA THR A 144 -20.22 4.91 -10.33
C THR A 144 -19.00 5.81 -10.11
N ARG A 145 -19.20 6.98 -9.47
CA ARG A 145 -18.06 7.87 -9.13
C ARG A 145 -17.14 7.19 -8.12
N GLU A 146 -17.72 6.43 -7.20
CA GLU A 146 -17.01 5.65 -6.19
C GLU A 146 -16.11 4.58 -6.83
N ASP A 147 -16.64 3.86 -7.83
CA ASP A 147 -15.86 2.89 -8.60
C ASP A 147 -14.75 3.55 -9.40
N ALA A 148 -15.02 4.68 -10.05
CA ALA A 148 -14.01 5.46 -10.76
C ALA A 148 -12.89 5.95 -9.83
N VAL A 149 -13.23 6.36 -8.60
CA VAL A 149 -12.23 6.69 -7.58
C VAL A 149 -11.40 5.47 -7.18
N ALA A 150 -12.04 4.30 -7.04
CA ALA A 150 -11.33 3.05 -6.76
C ALA A 150 -10.39 2.65 -7.91
N ILE A 151 -10.81 2.79 -9.17
CA ILE A 151 -9.98 2.56 -10.36
C ILE A 151 -8.78 3.51 -10.34
N GLY A 152 -9.00 4.81 -10.14
CA GLY A 152 -7.90 5.77 -10.04
C GLY A 152 -6.93 5.44 -8.89
N GLN A 153 -7.43 4.93 -7.76
CA GLN A 153 -6.59 4.48 -6.67
C GLN A 153 -5.78 3.24 -7.03
N ILE A 154 -6.33 2.30 -7.80
CA ILE A 154 -5.61 1.15 -8.34
C ILE A 154 -4.47 1.63 -9.26
N LEU A 155 -4.72 2.63 -10.11
CA LEU A 155 -3.69 3.20 -10.98
C LEU A 155 -2.55 3.86 -10.19
N ILE A 156 -2.87 4.54 -9.07
CA ILE A 156 -1.84 5.06 -8.14
C ILE A 156 -1.05 3.92 -7.51
N ASN A 157 -1.73 2.91 -6.96
CA ASN A 157 -1.09 1.81 -6.26
C ASN A 157 -0.17 0.98 -7.18
N ARG A 158 -0.49 0.94 -8.48
CA ARG A 158 0.33 0.31 -9.52
C ARG A 158 1.46 1.20 -10.03
N GLY A 159 1.59 2.44 -9.54
CA GLY A 159 2.65 3.35 -9.97
C GLY A 159 2.51 3.82 -11.41
N ILE A 160 1.27 3.96 -11.90
CA ILE A 160 0.99 4.47 -13.25
C ILE A 160 0.79 5.98 -13.23
N ILE A 161 0.01 6.45 -12.26
CA ILE A 161 -0.25 7.87 -12.00
C ILE A 161 0.09 8.21 -10.54
N HIS A 162 0.33 9.48 -10.26
CA HIS A 162 0.53 9.98 -8.91
C HIS A 162 -0.01 11.40 -8.75
N HIS A 163 -0.24 11.82 -7.52
CA HIS A 163 -0.55 13.21 -7.22
C HIS A 163 0.72 14.04 -7.43
N VAL A 164 0.61 15.24 -8.03
CA VAL A 164 1.81 16.05 -8.39
C VAL A 164 2.70 16.46 -7.20
N ALA A 165 2.22 16.32 -5.97
CA ALA A 165 2.99 16.53 -4.73
C ALA A 165 3.09 15.26 -3.86
N ASP A 166 2.62 14.11 -4.34
CA ASP A 166 2.57 12.82 -3.62
C ASP A 166 1.86 12.81 -2.26
N ASP A 167 1.16 13.90 -1.93
CA ASP A 167 0.49 14.10 -0.64
C ASP A 167 -0.91 13.47 -0.53
N HIS A 168 -1.55 13.10 -1.65
CA HIS A 168 -2.97 12.73 -1.68
C HIS A 168 -3.24 11.38 -2.36
N PRO A 169 -4.24 10.60 -1.89
CA PRO A 169 -4.72 9.44 -2.63
C PRO A 169 -5.51 9.93 -3.84
N PHE A 170 -6.01 9.02 -4.67
CA PHE A 170 -6.89 9.42 -5.76
C PHE A 170 -8.21 9.95 -5.16
N ARG A 171 -8.63 11.12 -5.62
CA ARG A 171 -9.83 11.79 -5.13
C ARG A 171 -10.56 12.46 -6.29
N ASP A 172 -11.88 12.42 -6.18
CA ASP A 172 -12.78 13.22 -6.98
C ASP A 172 -12.80 14.67 -6.49
N ASP A 173 -11.75 15.41 -6.79
CA ASP A 173 -11.56 16.80 -6.36
C ASP A 173 -10.67 17.55 -7.37
N TYR A 174 -10.56 18.87 -7.20
CA TYR A 174 -9.66 19.72 -7.97
C TYR A 174 -8.20 19.57 -7.50
N LEU A 175 -7.69 18.36 -7.60
CA LEU A 175 -6.30 17.97 -7.34
C LEU A 175 -5.63 17.58 -8.65
N PHE A 176 -4.32 17.82 -8.75
CA PHE A 176 -3.58 17.50 -9.96
C PHE A 176 -2.87 16.17 -9.83
N TYR A 177 -2.98 15.39 -10.88
CA TYR A 177 -2.31 14.11 -11.04
C TYR A 177 -1.49 14.10 -12.32
N ARG A 178 -0.50 13.22 -12.38
CA ARG A 178 0.44 13.07 -13.49
C ARG A 178 0.72 11.59 -13.72
N PHE A 179 0.98 11.21 -14.96
CA PHE A 179 1.55 9.90 -15.27
C PHE A 179 3.04 9.88 -14.95
N TYR A 180 3.53 8.78 -14.36
CA TYR A 180 4.98 8.63 -14.11
C TYR A 180 5.80 8.65 -15.40
N LEU A 181 5.22 8.22 -16.53
CA LEU A 181 5.85 8.29 -17.85
C LEU A 181 6.14 9.73 -18.31
N ASP A 182 5.45 10.72 -17.74
CA ASP A 182 5.59 12.14 -18.08
C ASP A 182 6.41 12.91 -17.03
N GLU A 183 7.00 12.20 -16.06
CA GLU A 183 7.96 12.76 -15.10
C GLU A 183 9.32 12.95 -15.80
N LYS A 184 9.87 14.17 -15.73
CA LYS A 184 11.12 14.57 -16.39
C LYS A 184 12.21 14.86 -15.38
#